data_AF-A0A952KUZ4-F1
#
_entry.id   AF-A0A952KUZ4-F1
#
_cell.length_a   1.000
_cell.length_b   1.000
_cell.length_c   1.000
_cell.angle_alpha   90.00
_cell.angle_beta   90.00
_cell.angle_gamma   90.00
#
_symmetry.space_group_name_H-M   'P 1'
#
loop_
_entity.id
_entity.type
_entity.pdbx_description
1 polymer ?
#
loop_
_entity_poly.entity_id
_entity_poly.type
_entity_poly.pdbx_seq_one_letter_code
_entity_poly.pdbx_strand_id
1 'polypeptide(L)'
;LILALGVMVFAGGVGDWSVLANINDPLPQAMKIVVGGSSGWLHMLVWLGLFGLVASLHGIVFGYSRQIFALARAGYLPAFLGKIHPRFHTPHIAILAGGVVGIAAIYSDNWIQFGGQPLTANIVTMSVLGALVMYIVSMTANIVTMSVLGALVMYIVSMLALFRLRKSEPAMARPFRAPLYPLLPIWTLIAAGICLASLIYYNRLIAMLFAGLLILGYLGLRLGWSRREKRESRDRVMQER
;
A
#
# COMPACT_ATOMS: atom_id res chain seq x y z
N LEU A 1 15.24 12.38 5.49
CA LEU A 1 15.61 11.85 6.83
C LEU A 1 15.83 12.97 7.84
N ILE A 2 16.74 13.92 7.59
CA ILE A 2 17.02 15.05 8.49
C ILE A 2 15.75 15.82 8.87
N LEU A 3 14.91 16.16 7.88
CA LEU A 3 13.64 16.84 8.13
C LEU A 3 12.72 16.01 9.04
N ALA A 4 12.56 14.71 8.79
CA ALA A 4 11.68 13.84 9.58
C ALA A 4 12.17 13.68 11.03
N LEU A 5 13.48 13.51 11.22
CA LEU A 5 14.10 13.47 12.55
C LEU A 5 13.96 14.81 13.27
N GLY A 6 14.20 15.92 12.56
CA GLY A 6 13.99 17.26 13.09
C GLY A 6 12.55 17.46 13.54
N VAL A 7 11.58 17.12 12.69
CA VAL A 7 10.15 17.18 13.03
C VAL A 7 9.83 16.33 14.26
N MET A 8 10.33 15.10 14.34
CA MET A 8 10.11 14.23 15.50
C MET A 8 10.66 14.86 16.80
N VAL A 9 11.89 15.37 16.78
CA VAL A 9 12.54 15.95 17.97
C VAL A 9 11.88 17.26 18.38
N PHE A 10 11.67 18.18 17.43
CA PHE A 10 11.11 19.49 17.73
C PHE A 10 9.61 19.43 18.05
N ALA A 11 8.80 18.67 17.30
CA ALA A 11 7.37 18.57 17.60
C ALA A 11 7.10 17.75 18.88
N GLY A 12 7.87 16.67 19.10
CA GLY A 12 7.76 15.88 20.33
C GLY A 12 8.27 16.60 21.58
N GLY A 13 9.21 17.53 21.43
CA GLY A 13 9.81 18.27 22.55
C GLY A 13 9.06 19.54 23.00
N VAL A 14 7.99 19.94 22.31
CA VAL A 14 7.25 21.19 22.59
C VAL A 14 6.31 21.09 23.80
N GLY A 15 5.87 19.89 24.18
CA GLY A 15 4.93 19.69 25.27
C GLY A 15 4.97 18.27 25.82
N ASP A 16 3.99 17.91 26.65
CA ASP A 16 3.88 16.55 27.17
C ASP A 16 3.62 15.56 26.02
N TRP A 17 4.61 14.71 25.73
CA TRP A 17 4.55 13.74 24.64
C TRP A 17 3.41 12.73 24.83
N SER A 18 2.98 12.48 26.08
CA SER A 18 1.89 11.54 26.37
C SER A 18 0.54 12.07 25.87
N VAL A 19 0.37 13.40 25.89
CA VAL A 19 -0.83 14.08 25.40
C VAL A 19 -0.77 14.20 23.87
N LEU A 20 0.38 14.62 23.32
CA LEU A 20 0.60 14.73 21.87
C LEU A 20 0.53 13.38 21.14
N ALA A 21 0.89 12.27 21.78
CA ALA A 21 0.85 10.94 21.17
C ALA A 21 -0.58 10.39 20.96
N ASN A 22 -1.58 10.92 21.68
CA ASN A 22 -2.94 10.41 21.68
C ASN A 22 -3.94 11.27 20.87
N ILE A 23 -3.45 12.28 20.17
CA ILE A 23 -4.26 13.16 19.32
C ILE A 23 -4.02 12.87 17.84
N ASN A 24 -5.03 13.17 17.02
CA ASN A 24 -5.00 12.84 15.58
C ASN A 24 -4.11 13.78 14.75
N ASP A 25 -3.88 14.99 15.25
CA ASP A 25 -3.18 16.08 14.57
C ASP A 25 -2.03 16.64 15.45
N PRO A 26 -1.03 15.80 15.78
CA PRO A 26 0.02 16.17 16.73
C PRO A 26 0.88 17.35 16.26
N LEU A 27 1.08 17.49 14.95
CA LEU A 27 1.90 18.55 14.36
C LEU A 27 1.24 19.94 14.44
N PRO A 28 -0.01 20.12 13.94
CA PRO A 28 -0.75 21.37 14.16
C PRO A 28 -0.90 21.71 15.64
N GLN A 29 -1.16 20.72 16.50
CA GLN A 29 -1.31 20.96 17.94
C GLN A 29 0.01 21.41 18.59
N ALA A 30 1.14 20.78 18.27
CA ALA A 30 2.45 21.23 18.74
C ALA A 30 2.72 22.67 18.29
N MET A 31 2.43 23.00 17.02
CA MET A 31 2.58 24.37 16.53
C MET A 31 1.67 25.35 17.29
N LYS A 32 0.41 24.98 17.56
CA LYS A 32 -0.55 25.80 18.33
C LYS A 32 -0.05 26.13 19.74
N ILE A 33 0.65 25.21 20.41
CA ILE A 33 1.25 25.45 21.73
C ILE A 33 2.33 26.53 21.67
N VAL A 34 3.15 26.54 20.61
CA VAL A 34 4.27 27.49 20.46
C VAL A 34 3.81 28.86 19.97
N VAL A 35 3.00 28.91 18.90
CA VAL A 35 2.68 30.17 18.20
C VAL A 35 1.32 30.76 18.58
N GLY A 36 0.49 30.03 19.32
CA GLY A 36 -0.87 30.44 19.68
C GLY A 36 -1.91 30.12 18.60
N GLY A 37 -3.19 30.04 19.02
CA GLY A 37 -4.29 29.53 18.19
C GLY A 37 -4.75 30.41 17.02
N SER A 38 -4.41 31.70 17.03
CA SER A 38 -4.78 32.66 15.97
C SER A 38 -3.59 33.10 15.11
N SER A 39 -2.45 32.39 15.20
CA SER A 39 -1.24 32.76 14.48
C SER A 39 -1.31 32.38 13.00
N GLY A 40 -0.86 33.29 12.13
CA GLY A 40 -0.74 33.04 10.69
C GLY A 40 0.16 31.83 10.36
N TRP A 41 1.13 31.51 11.22
CA TRP A 41 2.02 30.35 11.05
C TRP A 41 1.28 29.02 11.21
N LEU A 42 0.37 28.93 12.18
CA LEU A 42 -0.49 27.76 12.37
C LEU A 42 -1.39 27.56 11.14
N HIS A 43 -2.05 28.64 10.70
CA HIS A 43 -2.91 28.59 9.52
C HIS A 43 -2.13 28.18 8.26
N MET A 44 -0.92 28.71 8.05
CA MET A 44 -0.06 28.31 6.94
C MET A 44 0.28 26.82 6.98
N LEU A 45 0.68 26.28 8.15
CA LEU A 45 0.99 24.85 8.30
C LEU A 45 -0.22 23.97 7.97
N VAL A 46 -1.41 24.33 8.47
CA VAL A 46 -2.65 23.59 8.20
C VAL A 46 -2.99 23.60 6.71
N TRP A 47 -2.87 24.75 6.04
CA TRP A 47 -3.07 24.84 4.59
C TRP A 47 -2.07 23.99 3.81
N LEU A 48 -0.78 24.05 4.16
CA LEU A 48 0.25 23.21 3.54
C LEU A 48 -0.06 21.71 3.73
N GLY A 49 -0.50 21.31 4.93
CA GLY A 49 -0.95 19.96 5.22
C GLY A 49 -2.12 19.54 4.32
N LEU A 50 -3.14 20.40 4.18
CA LEU A 50 -4.31 20.13 3.35
C LEU A 50 -3.95 19.99 1.86
N PHE A 51 -3.13 20.88 1.31
CA PHE A 51 -2.63 20.76 -0.06
C PHE A 51 -1.79 19.49 -0.24
N GLY A 52 -0.99 19.12 0.76
CA GLY A 52 -0.23 17.87 0.77
C GLY A 52 -1.12 16.62 0.73
N LEU A 53 -2.23 16.61 1.49
CA LEU A 53 -3.23 15.54 1.46
C LEU A 53 -3.87 15.42 0.07
N VAL A 54 -4.26 16.54 -0.55
CA VAL A 54 -4.82 16.56 -1.91
C VAL A 54 -3.80 16.04 -2.92
N ALA A 55 -2.55 16.50 -2.87
CA ALA A 55 -1.49 16.06 -3.76
C ALA A 55 -1.21 14.55 -3.62
N SER A 56 -1.17 14.04 -2.40
CA SER A 56 -1.00 12.61 -2.12
C SER A 56 -2.14 11.76 -2.71
N LEU A 57 -3.39 12.20 -2.54
CA LEU A 57 -4.55 11.53 -3.11
C LEU A 57 -4.46 11.45 -4.64
N HIS A 58 -4.05 12.52 -5.31
CA HIS A 58 -3.82 12.51 -6.77
C HIS A 58 -2.70 11.53 -7.16
N GLY A 59 -1.61 11.48 -6.40
CA GLY A 59 -0.51 10.53 -6.61
C GLY A 59 -0.98 9.08 -6.52
N ILE A 60 -1.78 8.75 -5.51
CA ILE A 60 -2.36 7.41 -5.34
C ILE A 60 -3.30 7.07 -6.51
N VAL A 61 -4.12 8.01 -6.97
CA VAL A 61 -5.02 7.83 -8.12
C VAL A 61 -4.28 7.45 -9.41
N PHE A 62 -3.17 8.14 -9.68
CA PHE A 62 -2.32 7.79 -10.81
C PHE A 62 -1.56 6.48 -10.61
N GLY A 63 -1.18 6.14 -9.37
CA GLY A 63 -0.49 4.91 -9.04
C GLY A 63 -1.35 3.66 -9.24
N TYR A 64 -2.53 3.62 -8.61
CA TYR A 64 -3.39 2.43 -8.65
C TYR A 64 -3.94 2.17 -10.05
N SER A 65 -4.26 3.22 -10.81
CA SER A 65 -4.87 3.07 -12.14
C SER A 65 -3.94 2.35 -13.12
N ARG A 66 -2.63 2.59 -13.01
CA ARG A 66 -1.60 1.87 -13.79
C ARG A 66 -1.46 0.41 -13.36
N GLN A 67 -1.58 0.12 -12.07
CA GLN A 67 -1.55 -1.25 -11.55
C GLN A 67 -2.75 -2.07 -12.07
N ILE A 68 -3.97 -1.53 -11.96
CA ILE A 68 -5.20 -2.16 -12.47
C ILE A 68 -5.11 -2.38 -13.99
N PHE A 69 -4.65 -1.37 -14.72
CA PHE A 69 -4.46 -1.46 -16.17
C PHE A 69 -3.44 -2.54 -16.55
N ALA A 70 -2.30 -2.63 -15.86
CA ALA A 70 -1.29 -3.66 -16.11
C ALA A 70 -1.82 -5.08 -15.83
N LEU A 71 -2.60 -5.24 -14.75
CA LEU A 71 -3.25 -6.51 -14.42
C LEU A 71 -4.30 -6.91 -15.47
N ALA A 72 -5.09 -5.95 -15.97
CA ALA A 72 -6.05 -6.19 -17.05
C ALA A 72 -5.35 -6.57 -18.36
N ARG A 73 -4.22 -5.92 -18.70
CA ARG A 73 -3.41 -6.26 -19.87
C ARG A 73 -2.76 -7.65 -19.77
N ALA A 74 -2.31 -8.04 -18.57
CA ALA A 74 -1.83 -9.40 -18.29
C ALA A 74 -2.96 -10.45 -18.22
N GLY A 75 -4.21 -10.01 -18.35
CA GLY A 75 -5.40 -10.86 -18.35
C GLY A 75 -5.77 -11.39 -16.97
N TYR A 76 -5.28 -10.79 -15.87
CA TYR A 76 -5.71 -11.11 -14.51
C TYR A 76 -7.03 -10.44 -14.13
N LEU A 77 -7.37 -9.34 -14.79
CA LEU A 77 -8.63 -8.60 -14.62
C LEU A 77 -9.42 -8.54 -15.94
N PRO A 78 -10.74 -8.27 -15.90
CA PRO A 78 -11.57 -8.13 -17.09
C PRO A 78 -10.98 -7.15 -18.11
N ALA A 79 -11.03 -7.52 -19.41
CA ALA A 79 -10.38 -6.78 -20.49
C ALA A 79 -10.83 -5.31 -20.62
N PHE A 80 -12.05 -4.97 -20.17
CA PHE A 80 -12.54 -3.60 -20.22
C PHE A 80 -11.75 -2.64 -19.31
N LEU A 81 -11.17 -3.12 -18.20
CA LEU A 81 -10.31 -2.30 -17.32
C LEU A 81 -8.98 -1.94 -17.99
N GLY A 82 -8.62 -2.64 -19.07
CA GLY A 82 -7.45 -2.39 -19.89
C GLY A 82 -7.66 -1.37 -21.02
N LYS A 83 -8.83 -0.70 -21.12
CA LYS A 83 -9.07 0.27 -22.19
C LYS A 83 -8.41 1.63 -21.90
N ILE A 84 -7.73 2.16 -22.91
CA ILE A 84 -7.09 3.49 -22.88
C ILE A 84 -7.95 4.49 -23.64
N HIS A 85 -8.02 5.74 -23.17
CA HIS A 85 -8.73 6.81 -23.87
C HIS A 85 -7.96 7.26 -25.13
N PRO A 86 -8.59 7.36 -26.31
CA PRO A 86 -7.90 7.62 -27.59
C PRO A 86 -7.25 9.01 -27.68
N ARG A 87 -7.82 10.03 -27.03
CA ARG A 87 -7.28 11.41 -27.05
C ARG A 87 -6.24 11.68 -25.96
N PHE A 88 -6.41 11.08 -24.78
CA PHE A 88 -5.65 11.44 -23.58
C PHE A 88 -4.64 10.36 -23.18
N HIS A 89 -4.68 9.19 -23.81
CA HIS A 89 -3.79 8.06 -23.52
C HIS A 89 -3.80 7.63 -22.05
N THR A 90 -4.92 7.86 -21.35
CA THR A 90 -5.11 7.50 -19.94
C THR A 90 -6.01 6.27 -19.79
N PRO A 91 -5.74 5.40 -18.79
CA PRO A 91 -6.60 4.26 -18.47
C PRO A 91 -7.85 4.73 -17.69
N HIS A 92 -8.73 5.47 -18.37
CA HIS A 92 -9.90 6.13 -17.79
C HIS A 92 -10.83 5.16 -17.04
N ILE A 93 -11.04 3.95 -17.54
CA ILE A 93 -11.91 2.95 -16.89
C ILE A 93 -11.27 2.44 -15.60
N ALA A 94 -9.95 2.26 -15.55
CA ALA A 94 -9.25 1.86 -14.33
C ALA A 94 -9.30 2.97 -13.27
N ILE A 95 -9.19 4.24 -13.67
CA ILE A 95 -9.32 5.40 -12.78
C ILE A 95 -10.73 5.43 -12.17
N LEU A 96 -11.77 5.35 -13.02
CA LEU A 96 -13.17 5.37 -12.59
C LEU A 96 -13.51 4.18 -11.71
N ALA A 97 -13.05 2.97 -12.05
CA ALA A 97 -13.29 1.78 -11.26
C ALA A 97 -12.74 1.93 -9.83
N GLY A 98 -11.48 2.36 -9.68
CA GLY A 98 -10.91 2.60 -8.35
C GLY A 98 -11.58 3.75 -7.60
N GLY A 99 -11.96 4.82 -8.30
CA GLY A 99 -12.65 5.97 -7.70
C GLY A 99 -14.06 5.64 -7.21
N VAL A 100 -14.85 4.91 -8.01
CA VAL A 100 -16.19 4.44 -7.64
C VAL A 100 -16.12 3.51 -6.44
N VAL A 101 -15.16 2.58 -6.41
CA VAL A 101 -14.95 1.71 -5.24
C VAL A 101 -14.60 2.54 -4.00
N GLY A 102 -13.72 3.54 -4.12
CA GLY A 102 -13.37 4.42 -3.00
C GLY A 102 -14.54 5.26 -2.49
N ILE A 103 -15.35 5.83 -3.40
CA ILE A 103 -16.54 6.62 -3.03
C ILE A 103 -17.60 5.72 -2.41
N ALA A 104 -17.86 4.54 -2.99
CA ALA A 104 -18.78 3.57 -2.44
C ALA A 104 -18.34 3.14 -1.03
N ALA A 105 -17.03 2.99 -0.79
CA ALA A 105 -16.49 2.71 0.52
C ALA A 105 -16.80 3.81 1.54
N ILE A 106 -16.57 5.08 1.19
CA ILE A 106 -16.85 6.22 2.06
C ILE A 106 -18.35 6.34 2.36
N TYR A 107 -19.20 6.21 1.33
CA TYR A 107 -20.64 6.40 1.51
C TYR A 107 -21.27 5.34 2.40
N SER A 108 -20.71 4.13 2.37
CA SER A 108 -21.21 3.00 3.15
C SER A 108 -20.77 3.03 4.62
N ASP A 109 -19.95 4.00 5.03
CA ASP A 109 -19.54 4.25 6.44
C ASP A 109 -20.70 4.50 7.38
N ASN A 110 -21.74 5.18 6.88
CA ASN A 110 -22.90 5.54 7.67
C ASN A 110 -23.98 4.44 7.68
N TRP A 111 -23.89 3.48 6.76
CA TRP A 111 -24.96 2.50 6.51
C TRP A 111 -24.61 1.11 7.03
N ILE A 112 -23.33 0.75 7.04
CA ILE A 112 -22.87 -0.58 7.40
C ILE A 112 -21.72 -0.43 8.41
N GLN A 113 -22.07 -0.42 9.69
CA GLN A 113 -21.10 -0.40 10.78
C GLN A 113 -20.96 -1.80 11.36
N PHE A 114 -19.79 -2.40 11.23
CA PHE A 114 -19.46 -3.67 11.85
C PHE A 114 -18.63 -3.38 13.11
N GLY A 115 -19.16 -3.69 14.29
CA GLY A 115 -18.44 -3.51 15.57
C GLY A 115 -18.17 -2.05 15.97
N GLY A 116 -18.95 -1.08 15.47
CA GLY A 116 -18.81 0.35 15.83
C GLY A 116 -17.73 1.12 15.07
N GLN A 117 -17.14 0.54 14.01
CA GLN A 117 -16.15 1.19 13.14
C GLN A 117 -16.75 1.47 11.74
N PRO A 118 -16.34 2.57 11.07
CA PRO A 118 -16.84 2.94 9.74
C PRO A 118 -16.39 1.97 8.64
N LEU A 119 -17.16 1.84 7.56
CA LEU A 119 -16.90 0.89 6.49
C LEU A 119 -15.61 1.17 5.67
N THR A 120 -15.05 2.36 5.69
CA THR A 120 -13.77 2.75 5.08
C THR A 120 -12.63 2.08 5.82
N ALA A 121 -12.69 2.10 7.15
CA ALA A 121 -11.83 1.29 8.00
C ALA A 121 -12.02 -0.20 7.65
N ASN A 122 -13.25 -0.62 7.36
CA ASN A 122 -13.60 -1.99 7.03
C ASN A 122 -13.20 -2.39 5.58
N ILE A 123 -13.09 -1.47 4.62
CA ILE A 123 -12.75 -1.74 3.21
C ILE A 123 -11.25 -1.67 2.97
N VAL A 124 -10.56 -0.72 3.63
CA VAL A 124 -9.09 -0.72 3.70
C VAL A 124 -8.62 -2.00 4.37
N THR A 125 -9.33 -2.48 5.38
CA THR A 125 -9.10 -3.82 5.95
C THR A 125 -9.54 -4.91 4.96
N MET A 126 -10.72 -4.87 4.32
CA MET A 126 -11.19 -5.90 3.36
C MET A 126 -10.45 -6.00 2.02
N SER A 127 -9.45 -5.16 1.74
CA SER A 127 -8.59 -5.23 0.55
C SER A 127 -7.58 -6.38 0.65
N VAL A 128 -8.12 -7.59 0.83
CA VAL A 128 -7.50 -8.91 0.88
C VAL A 128 -7.16 -9.45 2.29
N LEU A 129 -6.85 -8.64 3.33
CA LEU A 129 -6.41 -9.19 4.64
C LEU A 129 -7.41 -9.09 5.82
N GLY A 130 -8.21 -8.05 5.86
CA GLY A 130 -8.76 -7.52 7.11
C GLY A 130 -10.23 -7.81 7.36
N ALA A 131 -10.92 -8.48 6.43
CA ALA A 131 -12.27 -9.02 6.67
C ALA A 131 -12.29 -9.98 7.88
N LEU A 132 -11.25 -10.82 7.99
CA LEU A 132 -11.13 -11.87 9.01
C LEU A 132 -10.51 -11.34 10.31
N VAL A 133 -9.65 -10.32 10.21
CA VAL A 133 -8.95 -9.71 11.35
C VAL A 133 -9.84 -8.74 12.13
N MET A 134 -10.68 -7.97 11.42
CA MET A 134 -11.56 -6.98 12.03
C MET A 134 -12.67 -7.60 12.86
N TYR A 135 -13.10 -8.83 12.53
CA TYR A 135 -14.01 -9.61 13.36
C TYR A 135 -13.43 -9.91 14.76
N ILE A 136 -12.12 -9.74 14.97
CA ILE A 136 -11.41 -10.11 16.20
C ILE A 136 -10.75 -8.91 16.92
N VAL A 137 -10.33 -7.84 16.23
CA VAL A 137 -9.55 -6.75 16.86
C VAL A 137 -10.08 -5.35 16.49
N SER A 138 -10.67 -4.66 17.47
CA SER A 138 -11.21 -3.29 17.37
C SER A 138 -10.12 -2.23 17.62
N MET A 139 -9.39 -1.79 16.57
CA MET A 139 -8.66 -0.50 16.61
C MET A 139 -8.04 -0.06 15.25
N THR A 140 -8.14 1.24 14.93
CA THR A 140 -7.60 1.90 13.73
C THR A 140 -6.08 1.79 13.58
N ALA A 141 -5.33 1.73 14.69
CA ALA A 141 -3.87 1.57 14.67
C ALA A 141 -3.41 0.27 13.99
N ASN A 142 -4.26 -0.77 14.02
CA ASN A 142 -3.94 -2.06 13.40
C ASN A 142 -4.06 -2.02 11.87
N ILE A 143 -4.77 -1.04 11.29
CA ILE A 143 -4.95 -0.92 9.83
C ILE A 143 -3.62 -0.57 9.16
N VAL A 144 -2.86 0.38 9.73
CA VAL A 144 -1.53 0.74 9.24
C VAL A 144 -0.61 -0.47 9.33
N THR A 145 -0.60 -1.16 10.47
CA THR A 145 0.18 -2.37 10.73
C THR A 145 -0.10 -3.48 9.70
N MET A 146 -1.35 -3.66 9.27
CA MET A 146 -1.72 -4.64 8.24
C MET A 146 -1.18 -4.27 6.84
N SER A 147 -1.26 -3.00 6.45
CA SER A 147 -0.75 -2.55 5.14
C SER A 147 0.78 -2.66 5.05
N VAL A 148 1.49 -2.41 6.16
CA VAL A 148 2.95 -2.43 6.23
C VAL A 148 3.51 -3.84 6.06
N LEU A 149 2.82 -4.86 6.56
CA LEU A 149 3.28 -6.24 6.46
C LEU A 149 3.42 -6.70 4.99
N GLY A 150 2.42 -6.40 4.16
CA GLY A 150 2.48 -6.68 2.72
C GLY A 150 3.56 -5.88 1.99
N ALA A 151 3.69 -4.58 2.31
CA ALA A 151 4.71 -3.72 1.72
C ALA A 151 6.13 -4.19 2.06
N LEU A 152 6.39 -4.60 3.31
CA LEU A 152 7.69 -5.13 3.75
C LEU A 152 8.06 -6.41 3.02
N VAL A 153 7.12 -7.35 2.85
CA VAL A 153 7.37 -8.57 2.08
C VAL A 153 7.74 -8.23 0.64
N MET A 154 7.02 -7.30 0.00
CA MET A 154 7.36 -6.83 -1.35
C MET A 154 8.74 -6.17 -1.42
N TYR A 155 9.14 -5.38 -0.42
CA TYR A 155 10.48 -4.79 -0.35
C TYR A 155 11.58 -5.84 -0.18
N ILE A 156 11.38 -6.84 0.66
CA ILE A 156 12.33 -7.95 0.84
C ILE A 156 12.47 -8.73 -0.47
N VAL A 157 11.36 -9.12 -1.09
CA VAL A 157 11.38 -9.84 -2.39
C VAL A 157 12.05 -9.00 -3.47
N SER A 158 11.76 -7.70 -3.55
CA SER A 158 12.38 -6.78 -4.50
C SER A 158 13.90 -6.68 -4.30
N MET A 159 14.37 -6.56 -3.06
CA MET A 159 15.82 -6.52 -2.77
C MET A 159 16.50 -7.86 -3.05
N LEU A 160 15.88 -8.99 -2.70
CA LEU A 160 16.38 -10.32 -3.04
C LEU A 160 16.46 -10.52 -4.56
N ALA A 161 15.47 -10.01 -5.31
CA ALA A 161 15.48 -10.05 -6.77
C ALA A 161 16.69 -9.29 -7.35
N LEU A 162 17.11 -8.18 -6.76
CA LEU A 162 18.30 -7.45 -7.20
C LEU A 162 19.59 -8.28 -7.05
N PHE A 163 19.77 -9.01 -5.94
CA PHE A 163 20.91 -9.91 -5.78
C PHE A 163 20.84 -11.11 -6.72
N ARG A 164 19.64 -11.68 -6.90
CA ARG A 164 19.41 -12.80 -7.81
C ARG A 164 19.72 -12.40 -9.25
N LEU A 165 19.20 -11.27 -9.73
CA LEU A 165 19.40 -10.79 -11.09
C LEU A 165 20.87 -10.46 -11.38
N ARG A 166 21.62 -9.98 -10.38
CA ARG A 166 23.06 -9.76 -10.50
C ARG A 166 23.87 -11.05 -10.70
N LYS A 167 23.39 -12.18 -10.17
CA LYS A 167 23.98 -13.51 -10.36
C LYS A 167 23.49 -14.19 -11.64
N SER A 168 22.19 -14.09 -11.94
CA SER A 168 21.56 -14.76 -13.07
C SER A 168 21.83 -14.07 -14.42
N GLU A 169 21.83 -12.74 -14.47
CA GLU A 169 22.02 -11.96 -15.71
C GLU A 169 23.09 -10.87 -15.51
N PRO A 170 24.39 -11.26 -15.43
CA PRO A 170 25.47 -10.31 -15.16
C PRO A 170 25.71 -9.32 -16.31
N ALA A 171 25.46 -9.73 -17.56
CA ALA A 171 25.76 -8.95 -18.77
C ALA A 171 24.66 -7.97 -19.19
N MET A 172 23.53 -7.91 -18.48
CA MET A 172 22.45 -6.98 -18.80
C MET A 172 22.91 -5.51 -18.71
N ALA A 173 22.45 -4.65 -19.61
CA ALA A 173 22.72 -3.21 -19.54
C ALA A 173 22.09 -2.62 -18.27
N ARG A 174 22.88 -1.91 -17.46
CA ARG A 174 22.44 -1.30 -16.17
C ARG A 174 22.58 0.22 -16.25
N PRO A 175 21.54 0.94 -16.74
CA PRO A 175 21.57 2.40 -16.85
C PRO A 175 21.80 3.10 -15.51
N PHE A 176 21.30 2.51 -14.43
CA PHE A 176 21.54 2.98 -13.07
C PHE A 176 22.18 1.88 -12.22
N ARG A 177 23.20 2.23 -11.44
CA ARG A 177 23.87 1.35 -10.48
C ARG A 177 23.67 1.92 -9.09
N ALA A 178 23.20 1.08 -8.16
CA ALA A 178 23.02 1.50 -6.78
C ALA A 178 24.35 2.00 -6.20
N PRO A 179 24.42 3.25 -5.69
CA PRO A 179 25.62 3.74 -5.01
C PRO A 179 25.91 2.84 -3.80
N LEU A 180 27.19 2.61 -3.48
CA LEU A 180 27.63 1.75 -2.36
C LEU A 180 27.09 0.30 -2.38
N TYR A 181 26.87 -0.27 -3.55
CA TYR A 181 26.63 -1.71 -3.66
C TYR A 181 27.89 -2.50 -3.23
N PRO A 182 27.78 -3.56 -2.42
CA PRO A 182 26.56 -4.24 -1.94
C PRO A 182 26.04 -3.80 -0.57
N LEU A 183 26.72 -2.89 0.13
CA LEU A 183 26.43 -2.55 1.53
C LEU A 183 25.01 -1.99 1.71
N LEU A 184 24.62 -0.98 0.92
CA LEU A 184 23.30 -0.32 1.10
C LEU A 184 22.13 -1.30 0.95
N PRO A 185 22.03 -2.13 -0.11
CA PRO A 185 20.95 -3.11 -0.21
C PRO A 185 20.95 -4.16 0.90
N ILE A 186 22.12 -4.59 1.39
CA ILE A 186 22.21 -5.54 2.51
C ILE A 186 21.64 -4.91 3.79
N TRP A 187 22.04 -3.68 4.11
CA TRP A 187 21.51 -2.95 5.27
C TRP A 187 19.99 -2.79 5.19
N THR A 188 19.45 -2.47 4.01
CA THR A 188 17.99 -2.36 3.84
C THR A 188 17.27 -3.70 4.00
N LEU A 189 17.88 -4.80 3.55
CA LEU A 189 17.31 -6.14 3.68
C LEU A 189 17.29 -6.59 5.15
N ILE A 190 18.37 -6.32 5.90
CA ILE A 190 18.45 -6.60 7.34
C ILE A 190 17.41 -5.77 8.10
N ALA A 191 17.35 -4.45 7.84
CA ALA A 191 16.39 -3.58 8.52
C ALA A 191 14.93 -3.96 8.23
N ALA A 192 14.60 -4.28 6.97
CA ALA A 192 13.28 -4.76 6.59
C ALA A 192 12.96 -6.13 7.24
N GLY A 193 13.95 -7.02 7.34
CA GLY A 193 13.82 -8.31 8.02
C GLY A 193 13.55 -8.19 9.52
N ILE A 194 14.29 -7.31 10.21
CA ILE A 194 14.05 -7.00 11.63
C ILE A 194 12.65 -6.43 11.82
N CYS A 195 12.26 -5.46 11.00
CA CYS A 195 10.93 -4.84 11.09
C CYS A 195 9.82 -5.88 10.86
N LEU A 196 9.95 -6.74 9.85
CA LEU A 196 9.00 -7.81 9.59
C LEU A 196 8.94 -8.82 10.76
N ALA A 197 10.08 -9.20 11.33
CA ALA A 197 10.13 -10.11 12.48
C ALA A 197 9.46 -9.50 13.72
N SER A 198 9.70 -8.21 14.00
CA SER A 198 9.02 -7.49 15.08
C SER A 198 7.51 -7.46 14.84
N LEU A 199 7.06 -7.15 13.61
CA LEU A 199 5.64 -7.13 13.25
C LEU A 199 4.97 -8.49 13.44
N ILE A 200 5.64 -9.57 13.00
CA ILE A 200 5.15 -10.94 13.20
C ILE A 200 5.07 -11.28 14.69
N TYR A 201 6.07 -10.87 15.48
CA TYR A 201 6.09 -11.14 16.92
C TYR A 201 4.96 -10.44 17.67
N TYR A 202 4.75 -9.14 17.41
CA TYR A 202 3.70 -8.35 18.06
C TYR A 202 2.30 -8.70 17.56
N ASN A 203 2.15 -9.11 16.30
CA ASN A 203 0.85 -9.33 15.66
C ASN A 203 0.78 -10.71 14.99
N ARG A 204 1.00 -11.76 15.78
CA ARG A 204 1.06 -13.16 15.29
C ARG A 204 -0.17 -13.58 14.49
N LEU A 205 -1.37 -13.20 14.95
CA LEU A 205 -2.62 -13.53 14.28
C LEU A 205 -2.71 -12.89 12.88
N ILE A 206 -2.31 -11.62 12.77
CA ILE A 206 -2.28 -10.89 11.49
C ILE A 206 -1.28 -11.52 10.53
N ALA A 207 -0.10 -11.89 11.03
CA ALA A 207 0.93 -12.55 10.23
C ALA A 207 0.48 -13.91 9.69
N MET A 208 -0.22 -14.72 10.50
CA MET A 208 -0.74 -16.03 10.06
C MET A 208 -1.81 -15.88 8.98
N LEU A 209 -2.73 -14.93 9.13
CA LEU A 209 -3.76 -14.66 8.12
C LEU A 209 -3.14 -14.17 6.82
N PHE A 210 -2.11 -13.33 6.90
CA PHE A 210 -1.35 -12.89 5.73
C PHE A 210 -0.64 -14.03 5.01
N ALA A 211 0.05 -14.90 5.76
CA ALA A 211 0.71 -16.06 5.18
C ALA A 211 -0.31 -17.00 4.50
N GLY A 212 -1.44 -17.28 5.16
CA GLY A 212 -2.51 -18.11 4.60
C GLY A 212 -3.08 -17.52 3.30
N LEU A 213 -3.29 -16.21 3.26
CA LEU A 213 -3.75 -15.52 2.07
C LEU A 213 -2.73 -15.55 0.93
N LEU A 214 -1.44 -15.30 1.21
CA LEU A 214 -0.41 -15.40 0.19
C LEU A 214 -0.35 -16.81 -0.42
N ILE A 215 -0.52 -17.84 0.40
CA ILE A 215 -0.59 -19.23 -0.05
C ILE A 215 -1.84 -19.44 -0.91
N LEU A 216 -3.01 -18.96 -0.49
CA LEU A 216 -4.25 -19.05 -1.27
C LEU A 216 -4.15 -18.31 -2.61
N GLY A 217 -3.59 -17.10 -2.62
CA GLY A 217 -3.36 -16.31 -3.83
C GLY A 217 -2.39 -17.01 -4.77
N TYR A 218 -1.29 -17.55 -4.25
CA TYR A 218 -0.33 -18.33 -5.01
C TYR A 218 -0.97 -19.59 -5.62
N LEU A 219 -1.75 -20.34 -4.83
CA LEU A 219 -2.49 -21.52 -5.30
C LEU A 219 -3.55 -21.15 -6.34
N GLY A 220 -4.30 -20.08 -6.13
CA GLY A 220 -5.31 -19.58 -7.06
C GLY A 220 -4.72 -19.19 -8.41
N LEU A 221 -3.57 -18.50 -8.40
CA LEU A 221 -2.83 -18.17 -9.62
C LEU A 221 -2.30 -19.43 -10.32
N ARG A 222 -1.75 -20.38 -9.57
CA ARG A 222 -1.22 -21.64 -10.13
C ARG A 222 -2.32 -22.51 -10.76
N LEU A 223 -3.49 -22.59 -10.12
CA LEU A 223 -4.66 -23.28 -10.66
C LEU A 223 -5.25 -22.54 -11.86
N GLY A 224 -5.27 -21.20 -11.84
CA GLY A 224 -5.71 -20.35 -12.96
C GLY A 224 -4.79 -20.47 -14.18
N TRP A 225 -3.47 -20.52 -13.97
CA TRP A 225 -2.48 -20.79 -15.01
C TRP A 225 -2.68 -22.17 -15.64
N SER A 226 -2.88 -23.22 -14.83
CA SER A 226 -3.16 -24.57 -15.34
C SER A 226 -4.46 -24.65 -16.16
N ARG A 227 -5.49 -23.88 -15.79
CA ARG A 227 -6.75 -23.79 -16.55
C ARG A 227 -6.59 -23.03 -17.88
N ARG A 228 -5.73 -22.01 -17.93
CA ARG A 228 -5.41 -21.28 -19.17
C ARG A 228 -4.63 -22.13 -20.16
N GLU A 229 -3.59 -22.80 -19.70
CA GLU A 229 -2.77 -23.70 -20.54
C GLU A 229 -3.62 -24.85 -21.12
N LYS A 230 -4.57 -25.38 -20.33
CA LYS A 230 -5.55 -26.36 -20.80
C LYS A 230 -6.58 -25.80 -21.78
N ARG A 231 -6.89 -24.50 -21.74
CA ARG A 231 -7.84 -23.87 -22.68
C ARG A 231 -7.16 -23.54 -24.00
N GLU A 232 -5.95 -22.99 -23.96
CA GLU A 232 -5.14 -22.72 -25.16
C GLU A 232 -4.74 -24.00 -25.90
N SER A 233 -4.40 -25.08 -25.21
CA SER A 233 -4.13 -26.37 -25.86
C SER A 233 -5.36 -26.98 -26.51
N ARG A 234 -6.54 -26.86 -25.88
CA ARG A 234 -7.81 -27.35 -26.43
C ARG A 234 -8.31 -26.54 -27.63
N ASP A 235 -8.10 -25.23 -27.63
CA ASP A 235 -8.47 -24.35 -28.75
C ASP A 235 -7.55 -24.59 -29.97
N ARG A 236 -6.26 -24.91 -29.76
CA ARG A 236 -5.34 -25.33 -30.85
C ARG A 236 -5.76 -26.66 -31.49
N VAL A 237 -6.14 -27.66 -30.68
CA VAL A 237 -6.61 -28.97 -31.17
C VAL A 237 -7.93 -28.85 -31.97
N MET A 238 -8.77 -27.85 -31.67
CA MET A 238 -10.00 -27.56 -32.42
C MET A 238 -9.74 -26.80 -33.72
N GLN A 239 -8.63 -26.05 -33.85
CA GLN A 239 -8.24 -25.37 -35.09
C GLN A 239 -7.47 -26.27 -36.06
N GLU A 240 -6.88 -27.37 -35.57
CA GLU A 240 -6.20 -28.38 -36.39
C GLU A 240 -7.14 -29.49 -36.92
N ARG A 241 -8.44 -29.41 -36.60
CA ARG A 241 -9.50 -30.31 -37.12
C ARG A 241 -10.40 -29.57 -38.09
#